data_AF-A0A9J8C676-F1
#
_entry.id   AF-A0A9J8C676-F1
#
_cell.length_a   1.000
_cell.length_b   1.000
_cell.length_c   1.000
_cell.angle_alpha   90.00
_cell.angle_beta   90.00
_cell.angle_gamma   90.00
#
_symmetry.space_group_name_H-M   'P 1'
#
loop_
_entity.id
_entity.type
_entity.pdbx_description
1 polymer ?
#
loop_
_entity_poly.entity_id
_entity_poly.type
_entity_poly.pdbx_seq_one_letter_code
_entity_poly.pdbx_strand_id
1 'polypeptide(L)' 'MSGNTCSFWEASVFALGLFGLLHSKQLTGVLDDCFCDIESIDVFNNFRIYPHIRKLTERDFFRYYKVNLCFSPQRLYVN' A
#
# COMPACT_ATOMS: atom_id res chain seq x y z
N MET A 1 -9.31 20.34 16.57
CA MET A 1 -7.87 20.13 16.86
C MET A 1 -7.08 20.75 15.73
N SER A 2 -6.48 21.91 16.01
CA SER A 2 -5.57 22.62 15.11
C SER A 2 -4.31 21.77 14.90
N GLY A 3 -3.87 21.64 13.65
CA GLY A 3 -2.73 20.82 13.25
C GLY A 3 -2.15 21.35 11.96
N ASN A 4 -1.58 22.55 12.03
CA ASN A 4 -0.67 23.06 11.00
C ASN A 4 0.50 22.08 10.88
N THR A 5 0.67 21.48 9.70
CA THR A 5 1.93 21.41 8.91
C THR A 5 1.84 20.27 7.89
N CYS A 6 1.37 20.60 6.69
CA CYS A 6 1.83 19.92 5.48
C CYS A 6 3.18 20.54 5.10
N SER A 7 4.23 20.24 5.86
CA SER A 7 5.57 20.76 5.58
C SER A 7 6.23 19.90 4.50
N PHE A 8 6.27 20.46 3.29
CA PHE A 8 6.98 19.96 2.12
C PHE A 8 8.50 20.13 2.35
N TRP A 9 9.12 19.19 3.06
CA TRP A 9 10.58 19.13 3.18
C TRP A 9 11.18 18.52 1.90
N GLU A 10 11.30 19.33 0.85
CA GLU A 10 11.92 18.89 -0.41
C GLU A 10 13.46 19.01 -0.45
N ALA A 11 14.12 19.47 0.63
CA ALA A 11 15.54 19.82 0.54
C ALA A 11 16.55 18.72 0.94
N SER A 12 16.14 17.53 1.38
CA SER A 12 17.09 16.53 1.94
C SER A 12 17.23 15.24 1.14
N VAL A 13 16.38 15.00 0.13
CA VAL A 13 16.34 13.70 -0.60
C VAL A 13 17.50 13.56 -1.59
N PHE A 14 18.02 14.67 -2.12
CA PHE A 14 19.11 14.66 -3.11
C PHE A 14 20.45 14.15 -2.55
N ALA A 15 20.67 14.17 -1.23
CA ALA A 15 21.95 13.80 -0.63
C ALA A 15 22.13 12.28 -0.39
N LEU A 16 21.04 11.50 -0.32
CA LEU A 16 21.09 10.06 -0.01
C LEU A 16 20.91 9.15 -1.24
N GLY A 17 20.64 9.71 -2.42
CA GLY A 17 20.36 8.96 -3.66
C GLY A 17 21.52 8.12 -4.20
N LEU A 18 22.77 8.39 -3.79
CA LEU A 18 23.94 7.67 -4.31
C LEU A 18 24.21 6.31 -3.64
N PHE A 19 23.60 6.01 -2.48
CA PHE A 19 23.86 4.74 -1.77
C PHE A 19 22.83 3.62 -2.08
N GLY A 20 21.71 3.95 -2.74
CA GLY A 20 20.61 3.00 -3.02
C GLY A 20 20.76 2.17 -4.30
N LEU A 21 21.81 2.37 -5.09
CA LEU A 21 21.97 1.77 -6.42
C LEU A 21 22.41 0.29 -6.42
N LEU A 22 22.75 -0.29 -5.27
CA LEU A 22 23.42 -1.61 -5.22
C LEU A 22 22.51 -2.83 -4.97
N HIS A 23 21.19 -2.66 -4.78
CA HIS A 23 20.25 -3.80 -4.80
C HIS A 23 18.82 -3.34 -5.13
N SER A 24 18.56 -3.11 -6.42
CA SER A 24 17.19 -2.95 -6.93
C SER A 24 16.73 -4.28 -7.52
N LYS A 25 15.80 -4.96 -6.87
CA LYS A 25 14.96 -5.96 -7.54
C LYS A 25 14.13 -5.19 -8.56
N GLN A 26 14.53 -5.23 -9.83
CA GLN A 26 13.83 -4.57 -10.92
C GLN A 26 12.44 -5.18 -11.07
N LEU A 27 11.41 -4.50 -10.55
CA LEU A 27 10.01 -4.78 -10.84
C LEU A 27 9.71 -4.14 -12.20
N THR A 28 9.61 -4.96 -13.24
CA THR A 28 9.59 -4.55 -14.67
C THR A 28 8.27 -3.92 -15.14
N GLY A 29 7.33 -3.64 -14.23
CA GLY A 29 6.18 -2.77 -14.52
C GLY A 29 5.13 -3.34 -15.49
N VAL A 30 5.23 -4.62 -15.81
CA VAL A 30 4.11 -5.43 -16.29
C VAL A 30 3.81 -6.36 -15.13
N LEU A 31 2.54 -6.53 -14.76
CA LEU A 31 2.18 -7.62 -13.87
C LEU A 31 2.68 -8.88 -14.61
N ASP A 32 3.83 -9.44 -14.23
CA ASP A 32 4.29 -10.70 -14.81
C ASP A 32 3.13 -11.65 -14.56
N ASP A 33 2.41 -12.01 -15.63
CA ASP A 33 1.25 -12.87 -15.58
C ASP A 33 1.68 -14.11 -14.80
N CYS A 34 1.36 -14.13 -13.51
CA CYS A 34 1.68 -15.26 -12.69
C CYS A 34 1.11 -16.46 -13.43
N PHE A 35 1.90 -17.50 -13.70
CA PHE A 35 1.43 -18.78 -14.26
C PHE A 35 0.56 -19.53 -13.23
N CYS A 36 -0.31 -18.81 -12.55
CA CYS A 36 -1.21 -19.27 -11.54
C CYS A 36 -2.57 -19.42 -12.21
N ASP A 37 -3.08 -20.64 -12.14
CA ASP A 37 -4.43 -20.92 -12.57
C ASP A 37 -5.41 -20.07 -11.74
N ILE A 38 -6.26 -19.29 -12.43
CA ILE A 38 -7.24 -18.40 -11.81
C ILE A 38 -8.16 -19.19 -10.87
N GLU A 39 -8.51 -20.43 -11.24
CA GLU A 39 -9.34 -21.30 -10.40
C GLU A 39 -8.64 -21.65 -9.08
N SER A 40 -7.33 -21.94 -9.13
CA SER A 40 -6.53 -22.19 -7.93
C SER A 40 -6.46 -20.97 -7.02
N ILE A 41 -6.34 -19.75 -7.57
CA ILE A 41 -6.34 -18.51 -6.80
C ILE A 41 -7.71 -18.27 -6.18
N ASP A 42 -8.79 -18.41 -6.97
CA ASP A 42 -10.15 -18.13 -6.52
C ASP A 42 -10.54 -19.07 -5.37
N VAL A 43 -10.32 -20.37 -5.54
CA VAL A 43 -10.63 -21.37 -4.52
C VAL A 43 -9.80 -21.13 -3.26
N PHE A 44 -8.50 -20.84 -3.42
CA PHE A 44 -7.63 -20.58 -2.29
C PHE A 44 -8.01 -19.29 -1.55
N ASN A 45 -8.25 -18.19 -2.27
CA ASN A 45 -8.64 -16.92 -1.68
C ASN A 45 -9.98 -17.04 -0.96
N ASN A 46 -11.03 -17.48 -1.65
CA ASN A 46 -12.39 -17.44 -1.13
C ASN A 46 -12.63 -18.45 0.00
N PHE A 47 -12.03 -19.65 -0.09
CA PHE A 47 -12.32 -20.73 0.86
C PHE A 47 -11.23 -20.96 1.89
N ARG A 48 -9.97 -20.60 1.62
CA ARG A 48 -8.88 -20.78 2.60
C ARG A 48 -8.56 -19.48 3.31
N ILE A 49 -8.24 -18.40 2.60
CA ILE A 49 -7.63 -17.22 3.21
C ILE A 49 -8.65 -16.15 3.64
N TYR A 50 -9.59 -15.79 2.78
CA TYR A 50 -10.57 -14.74 3.00
C TYR A 50 -11.32 -14.83 4.34
N PRO A 51 -11.84 -16.00 4.77
CA PRO A 51 -12.54 -16.08 6.06
C PRO A 51 -11.65 -15.76 7.27
N HIS A 52 -10.34 -16.00 7.16
CA HIS A 52 -9.39 -15.66 8.23
C HIS A 52 -8.99 -14.19 8.18
N ILE A 53 -8.67 -13.67 7.00
CA ILE A 53 -8.31 -12.25 6.84
C ILE A 53 -9.47 -11.35 7.29
N ARG A 54 -10.70 -11.66 6.88
CA ARG A 54 -11.89 -10.89 7.29
C ARG A 54 -11.99 -10.77 8.81
N LYS A 55 -11.88 -11.89 9.53
CA LYS A 55 -11.90 -11.92 11.00
C LYS A 55 -10.73 -11.16 11.63
N LEU A 56 -9.55 -11.14 10.98
CA LEU A 56 -8.40 -10.37 11.44
C LEU A 56 -8.63 -8.87 11.27
N THR A 57 -9.13 -8.44 10.11
CA THR A 57 -9.40 -7.02 9.82
C THR A 57 -10.51 -6.41 10.67
N GLU A 58 -11.40 -7.24 11.22
CA GLU A 58 -12.44 -6.82 12.17
C GLU A 58 -11.88 -6.48 13.57
N ARG A 59 -10.65 -6.88 13.90
CA ARG A 59 -10.04 -6.57 15.20
C ARG A 59 -9.61 -5.10 15.27
N ASP A 60 -9.77 -4.51 16.46
CA ASP A 60 -9.39 -3.09 16.69
C ASP A 60 -7.93 -2.79 16.35
N PHE A 61 -7.04 -3.78 16.48
CA PHE A 61 -5.64 -3.66 16.06
C PHE A 61 -5.48 -3.30 14.58
N PHE A 62 -6.30 -3.88 13.69
CA PHE A 62 -6.24 -3.67 12.25
C PHE A 62 -7.22 -2.61 11.74
N ARG A 63 -8.10 -2.10 12.61
CA ARG A 63 -9.17 -1.16 12.26
C ARG A 63 -8.66 0.22 11.83
N TYR A 64 -7.51 0.65 12.32
CA TYR A 64 -6.99 2.00 12.11
C TYR A 64 -5.65 1.99 11.40
N TYR A 65 -5.56 2.72 10.29
CA TYR A 65 -4.32 2.93 9.55
C TYR A 65 -3.97 4.42 9.56
N LYS A 66 -2.73 4.74 9.98
CA LYS A 66 -2.24 6.12 10.00
C LYS A 66 -1.89 6.57 8.58
N VAL A 67 -2.69 7.48 8.05
CA VAL A 67 -2.51 8.07 6.70
C VAL A 67 -2.13 9.54 6.78
N ASN A 68 -1.30 9.99 5.83
CA ASN A 68 -1.13 11.41 5.55
C ASN A 68 -2.05 11.78 4.37
N LEU A 69 -3.18 12.42 4.67
CA LEU A 69 -4.16 12.82 3.64
C LEU A 69 -3.78 14.12 2.93
N CYS A 70 -2.61 14.70 3.22
CA CYS A 70 -2.19 15.98 2.66
C CYS A 70 -2.04 16.00 1.12
N PHE A 71 -1.76 14.85 0.48
CA PHE A 71 -1.49 14.76 -0.96
C PHE A 71 -2.54 13.99 -1.77
N SER A 72 -3.73 13.71 -1.22
CA SER A 72 -4.77 13.00 -1.98
C SER A 72 -5.86 13.97 -2.46
N PRO A 73 -5.84 14.42 -3.73
CA PRO A 73 -6.90 15.25 -4.30
C PRO A 73 -8.21 14.49 -4.56
N GLN A 74 -8.29 13.19 -4.23
CA GLN A 74 -9.36 12.30 -4.69
C GLN A 74 -10.40 11.92 -3.62
N ARG A 75 -10.32 12.45 -2.39
CA ARG A 75 -11.21 12.01 -1.28
C ARG A 75 -12.08 13.11 -0.65
N LEU A 76 -12.46 14.13 -1.40
CA LEU A 76 -13.60 15.00 -1.05
C LEU A 76 -14.75 14.95 -2.06
N TYR A 77 -14.61 14.16 -3.14
CA TYR A 77 -15.68 13.88 -4.08
C TYR A 77 -16.07 12.40 -3.99
N VAL A 78 -16.83 12.08 -2.95
CA VAL A 78 -17.65 10.87 -2.94
C VAL A 78 -19.08 11.40 -2.83
N ASN A 79 -19.89 11.20 -3.89
CA ASN A 79 -21.33 11.49 -3.88
C ASN A 79 -22.05 10.63 -2.85
#